data_AF-A0A6A3K4H6-F1
#
_entry.id   AF-A0A6A3K4H6-F1
#
_cell.length_a   1.000
_cell.length_b   1.000
_cell.length_c   1.000
_cell.angle_alpha   90.00
_cell.angle_beta   90.00
_cell.angle_gamma   90.00
#
_symmetry.space_group_name_H-M   'P 1'
#
loop_
_entity.id
_entity.type
_entity.pdbx_description
1 polymer ?
#
loop_
_entity_poly.entity_id
_entity_poly.type
_entity_poly.pdbx_seq_one_letter_code
_entity_poly.pdbx_strand_id
1 'polypeptide(L)'
;METINFYLNTCVFPRDTQQYPQRLSRTAWNLAAGDSNIGFSGTNDNHRLFPLPVTQQEPDDPSLRKTNGEMIDKIVKVTQGYEVIRPSPEKSPIPWQSILLYAVDKGAQALIDTGALLAGVANHDAAQFLLQQPDFKFAGVTYYDTREAFNCWVIVEKHRRLVMPLKSASMQEKETFVIFDEARSRGSDMKLPHEASALLTLGPKLTKDKLMQGAGRMRQLGCNQTLWIASFDEVAQSVLQSSNKGETSELTAIDVLNWVIDNTKAESVRGLLEWASNGIHFRKTQLDGDAELVDEEWSLEALYETELKSVKISHAIEAKAQLNWLGLGGVNDELIARICERGLKYGLDDEVCVSLHTDECERELQVEEEVQQQQELELAQCCPAPEKTWNYAAVLQAKSVNDLEGVVAINDMENFIRKWIRPVEVADLAWSTARVFGT
;
A
#
# COMPACT_ATOMS: atom_id res chain seq x y z
N MET A 1 -6.40 30.36 10.12
CA MET A 1 -5.01 29.97 10.45
C MET A 1 -4.77 29.95 11.96
N GLU A 2 -5.05 31.04 12.70
CA GLU A 2 -4.77 31.12 14.15
C GLU A 2 -5.49 30.05 15.01
N THR A 3 -6.78 29.78 14.75
CA THR A 3 -7.54 28.73 15.47
C THR A 3 -6.96 27.33 15.24
N ILE A 4 -6.52 27.04 14.02
CA ILE A 4 -5.89 25.76 13.66
C ILE A 4 -4.55 25.64 14.40
N ASN A 5 -3.71 26.68 14.35
CA ASN A 5 -2.43 26.70 15.05
C ASN A 5 -2.60 26.57 16.57
N PHE A 6 -3.59 27.23 17.16
CA PHE A 6 -3.90 27.08 18.58
C PHE A 6 -4.30 25.64 18.92
N TYR A 7 -5.20 25.05 18.13
CA TYR A 7 -5.64 23.66 18.35
C TYR A 7 -4.49 22.67 18.21
N LEU A 8 -3.66 22.80 17.16
CA LEU A 8 -2.50 21.94 16.96
C LEU A 8 -1.49 22.07 18.10
N ASN A 9 -1.07 23.28 18.45
CA ASN A 9 -0.04 23.51 19.46
C ASN A 9 -0.49 23.24 20.91
N THR A 10 -1.79 23.32 21.19
CA THR A 10 -2.30 23.22 22.58
C THR A 10 -2.97 21.88 22.86
N CYS A 11 -3.60 21.27 21.85
CA CYS A 11 -4.40 20.05 22.03
C CYS A 11 -3.78 18.83 21.37
N VAL A 12 -3.21 18.99 20.16
CA VAL A 12 -2.70 17.86 19.36
C VAL A 12 -1.24 17.58 19.68
N PHE A 13 -0.31 18.49 19.37
CA PHE A 13 1.13 18.24 19.54
C PHE A 13 1.54 17.85 20.96
N PRO A 14 1.09 18.53 22.04
CA PRO A 14 1.50 18.13 23.39
C PRO A 14 1.07 16.69 23.77
N ARG A 15 -0.01 16.19 23.16
CA ARG A 15 -0.53 14.84 23.40
C ARG A 15 0.06 13.82 22.43
N ASP A 16 0.13 14.17 21.15
CA ASP A 16 0.37 13.24 20.05
C ASP A 16 1.83 13.27 19.56
N THR A 17 2.62 14.30 19.90
CA THR A 17 4.06 14.41 19.58
C THR A 17 4.93 14.41 20.84
N GLN A 18 4.46 13.79 21.92
CA GLN A 18 5.26 13.65 23.14
C GLN A 18 6.48 12.79 22.85
N GLN A 19 7.67 13.35 23.06
CA GLN A 19 8.95 12.67 22.83
C GLN A 19 9.53 12.18 24.15
N TYR A 20 10.22 11.04 24.08
CA TYR A 20 11.04 10.51 25.16
C TYR A 20 12.51 10.58 24.72
N PRO A 21 13.44 10.94 25.61
CA PRO A 21 14.86 11.07 25.26
C PRO A 21 15.52 9.71 25.02
N GLN A 22 14.89 8.63 25.49
CA GLN A 22 15.40 7.28 25.40
C GLN A 22 14.25 6.30 25.20
N ARG A 23 14.52 5.22 24.47
CA ARG A 23 13.61 4.07 24.37
C ARG A 23 14.30 2.77 24.77
N LEU A 24 13.48 1.81 25.19
CA LEU A 24 13.92 0.43 25.35
C LEU A 24 13.75 -0.29 24.01
N SER A 25 14.83 -0.84 23.48
CA SER A 25 14.86 -1.49 22.18
C SER A 25 15.01 -3.00 22.33
N ARG A 26 13.96 -3.75 21.96
CA ARG A 26 14.00 -5.21 21.83
C ARG A 26 13.28 -5.62 20.54
N THR A 27 13.87 -6.54 19.81
CA THR A 27 13.44 -6.91 18.46
C THR A 27 13.08 -8.39 18.39
N ALA A 28 12.65 -8.86 17.22
CA ALA A 28 12.42 -10.28 16.97
C ALA A 28 13.64 -11.16 17.28
N TRP A 29 14.86 -10.61 17.20
CA TRP A 29 16.10 -11.31 17.55
C TRP A 29 16.19 -11.62 19.04
N ASN A 30 15.76 -10.70 19.92
CA ASN A 30 15.70 -10.93 21.36
C ASN A 30 14.68 -12.03 21.69
N LEU A 31 13.52 -12.02 21.04
CA LEU A 31 12.50 -13.07 21.21
C LEU A 31 13.03 -14.45 20.76
N ALA A 32 13.76 -14.46 19.64
CA ALA A 32 14.34 -15.66 19.06
C ALA A 32 15.57 -16.21 19.80
N ALA A 33 16.12 -15.50 20.78
CA ALA A 33 17.37 -15.88 21.45
C ALA A 33 17.26 -17.06 22.43
N GLY A 34 16.05 -17.52 22.77
CA GLY A 34 15.83 -18.63 23.68
C GLY A 34 16.08 -20.02 23.05
N ASP A 35 16.53 -20.97 23.88
CA ASP A 35 16.92 -22.34 23.47
C ASP A 35 15.74 -23.25 23.04
N SER A 36 14.49 -22.78 23.13
CA SER A 36 13.29 -23.61 22.90
C SER A 36 12.22 -22.87 22.10
N ASN A 37 12.64 -22.04 21.15
CA ASN A 37 11.74 -21.30 20.28
C ASN A 37 11.25 -22.19 19.13
N ILE A 38 10.01 -22.66 19.26
CA ILE A 38 9.30 -23.40 18.21
C ILE A 38 8.11 -22.56 17.77
N GLY A 39 8.00 -22.34 16.46
CA GLY A 39 6.90 -21.61 15.85
C GLY A 39 6.31 -22.37 14.67
N PHE A 40 5.05 -22.09 14.38
CA PHE A 40 4.39 -22.56 13.17
C PHE A 40 4.03 -21.34 12.33
N SER A 41 4.37 -21.40 11.05
CA SER A 41 3.95 -20.38 10.08
C SER A 41 3.07 -21.00 9.02
N GLY A 42 1.96 -20.32 8.71
CA GLY A 42 1.10 -20.69 7.58
C GLY A 42 1.69 -20.27 6.23
N THR A 43 2.74 -19.44 6.23
CA THR A 43 3.43 -19.00 5.02
C THR A 43 4.95 -19.01 5.19
N ASN A 44 5.70 -18.98 4.09
CA ASN A 44 7.16 -19.13 4.11
C ASN A 44 7.92 -18.05 3.33
N ASP A 45 7.28 -16.98 2.86
CA ASP A 45 7.96 -16.01 1.99
C ASP A 45 9.06 -15.22 2.73
N ASN A 46 8.81 -14.88 3.99
CA ASN A 46 9.69 -14.02 4.79
C ASN A 46 10.81 -14.76 5.54
N HIS A 47 10.98 -16.06 5.31
CA HIS A 47 11.93 -16.88 6.08
C HIS A 47 13.39 -16.41 6.00
N ARG A 48 13.75 -15.70 4.92
CA ARG A 48 15.09 -15.11 4.74
C ARG A 48 15.39 -13.98 5.73
N LEU A 49 14.34 -13.34 6.23
CA LEU A 49 14.39 -12.27 7.23
C LEU A 49 14.15 -12.78 8.66
N PHE A 50 14.17 -14.09 8.90
CA PHE A 50 14.15 -14.59 10.26
C PHE A 50 15.48 -14.30 10.98
N PRO A 51 15.45 -14.04 12.30
CA PRO A 51 16.66 -14.01 13.12
C PRO A 51 17.50 -15.26 12.89
N LEU A 52 18.83 -15.13 12.84
CA LEU A 52 19.74 -16.25 12.54
C LEU A 52 19.55 -17.52 13.39
N PRO A 53 19.13 -17.45 14.68
CA PRO A 53 18.83 -18.64 15.47
C PRO A 53 17.60 -19.42 14.99
N VAL A 54 16.70 -18.79 14.24
CA VAL A 54 15.48 -19.43 13.73
C VAL A 54 15.76 -20.07 12.38
N THR A 55 15.55 -21.38 12.31
CA THR A 55 15.68 -22.14 11.06
C THR A 55 14.31 -22.66 10.64
N GLN A 56 13.91 -22.36 9.41
CA GLN A 56 12.70 -22.95 8.85
C GLN A 56 12.94 -24.45 8.60
N GLN A 57 12.02 -25.28 9.11
CA GLN A 57 11.99 -26.70 8.85
C GLN A 57 10.88 -26.98 7.82
N GLU A 58 11.25 -27.62 6.72
CA GLU A 58 10.26 -28.09 5.75
C GLU A 58 9.52 -29.31 6.31
N PRO A 59 8.22 -29.47 6.01
CA PRO A 59 7.48 -30.65 6.46
C PRO A 59 8.09 -31.96 5.92
N ASP A 60 8.16 -32.97 6.78
CA ASP A 60 8.58 -34.32 6.40
C ASP A 60 7.57 -34.97 5.44
N ASP A 61 6.28 -34.65 5.59
CA ASP A 61 5.22 -35.13 4.72
C ASP A 61 5.31 -34.47 3.32
N PRO A 62 5.63 -35.24 2.25
CA PRO A 62 5.72 -34.70 0.89
C PRO A 62 4.41 -34.06 0.41
N SER A 63 3.26 -34.48 0.95
CA SER A 63 1.96 -33.92 0.57
C SER A 63 1.78 -32.45 1.00
N LEU A 64 2.52 -32.00 2.03
CA LEU A 64 2.47 -30.62 2.52
C LEU A 64 3.42 -29.69 1.75
N ARG A 65 4.41 -30.22 1.02
CA ARG A 65 5.39 -29.43 0.26
C ARG A 65 4.80 -28.73 -0.97
N LYS A 66 3.69 -29.26 -1.49
CA LYS A 66 3.02 -28.72 -2.69
C LYS A 66 2.01 -27.61 -2.39
N THR A 67 1.74 -27.28 -1.13
CA THR A 67 0.67 -26.36 -0.70
C THR A 67 0.72 -24.99 -1.39
N ASN A 68 1.91 -24.36 -1.46
CA ASN A 68 2.11 -23.10 -2.20
C ASN A 68 1.74 -23.25 -3.68
N GLY A 69 2.30 -24.28 -4.35
CA GLY A 69 2.05 -24.53 -5.77
C GLY A 69 0.59 -24.86 -6.07
N GLU A 70 -0.08 -25.61 -5.18
CA GLU A 70 -1.51 -25.91 -5.29
C GLU A 70 -2.37 -24.66 -5.20
N MET A 71 -2.03 -23.70 -4.33
CA MET A 71 -2.76 -22.44 -4.24
C MET A 71 -2.59 -21.59 -5.51
N ILE A 72 -1.37 -21.50 -6.04
CA ILE A 72 -1.09 -20.84 -7.33
C ILE A 72 -1.93 -21.46 -8.44
N ASP A 73 -1.86 -22.79 -8.58
CA ASP A 73 -2.59 -23.53 -9.61
C ASP A 73 -4.11 -23.33 -9.50
N LYS A 74 -4.65 -23.35 -8.27
CA LYS A 74 -6.06 -23.04 -8.01
C LYS A 74 -6.43 -21.63 -8.45
N ILE A 75 -5.66 -20.61 -8.06
CA ILE A 75 -5.92 -19.22 -8.44
C ILE A 75 -5.94 -19.08 -9.96
N VAL A 76 -4.96 -19.64 -10.66
CA VAL A 76 -4.90 -19.59 -12.13
C VAL A 76 -6.13 -20.24 -12.76
N LYS A 77 -6.53 -21.43 -12.28
CA LYS A 77 -7.66 -22.19 -12.86
C LYS A 77 -9.02 -21.56 -12.61
N VAL A 78 -9.23 -20.93 -11.47
CA VAL A 78 -10.55 -20.42 -11.05
C VAL A 78 -10.76 -18.94 -11.36
N THR A 79 -9.70 -18.22 -11.72
CA THR A 79 -9.81 -16.81 -12.12
C THR A 79 -10.50 -16.70 -13.48
N GLN A 80 -11.61 -15.96 -13.50
CA GLN A 80 -12.44 -15.76 -14.69
C GLN A 80 -11.92 -14.62 -15.58
N GLY A 81 -11.25 -13.63 -14.98
CA GLY A 81 -10.71 -12.49 -15.70
C GLY A 81 -10.05 -11.47 -14.80
N TYR A 82 -9.42 -10.51 -15.45
CA TYR A 82 -8.77 -9.34 -14.87
C TYR A 82 -9.39 -8.08 -15.46
N GLU A 83 -9.71 -7.09 -14.62
CA GLU A 83 -10.27 -5.81 -15.06
C GLU A 83 -9.52 -4.63 -14.47
N VAL A 84 -9.25 -3.63 -15.32
CA VAL A 84 -8.81 -2.31 -14.87
C VAL A 84 -10.02 -1.43 -14.66
N ILE A 85 -10.33 -1.12 -13.41
CA ILE A 85 -11.49 -0.33 -13.05
C ILE A 85 -11.14 1.14 -13.23
N ARG A 86 -11.91 1.83 -14.08
CA ARG A 86 -11.78 3.26 -14.32
C ARG A 86 -13.05 3.96 -13.85
N PRO A 87 -13.00 4.78 -12.79
CA PRO A 87 -14.14 5.58 -12.37
C PRO A 87 -14.61 6.44 -13.54
N SER A 88 -15.92 6.51 -13.75
CA SER A 88 -16.49 7.28 -14.85
C SER A 88 -17.64 8.14 -14.36
N PRO A 89 -17.81 9.37 -14.89
CA PRO A 89 -18.94 10.22 -14.55
C PRO A 89 -20.30 9.57 -14.82
N GLU A 90 -20.37 8.66 -15.80
CA GLU A 90 -21.61 7.97 -16.21
C GLU A 90 -22.05 6.86 -15.24
N LYS A 91 -21.10 6.20 -14.56
CA LYS A 91 -21.39 5.11 -13.60
C LYS A 91 -21.22 5.56 -12.17
N SER A 92 -20.00 5.95 -11.82
CA SER A 92 -19.63 6.50 -10.52
C SER A 92 -18.26 7.18 -10.63
N PRO A 93 -18.16 8.48 -10.31
CA PRO A 93 -16.87 9.16 -10.24
C PRO A 93 -16.05 8.74 -9.00
N ILE A 94 -16.70 8.10 -8.02
CA ILE A 94 -16.08 7.71 -6.76
C ILE A 94 -15.38 6.34 -6.94
N PRO A 95 -14.05 6.23 -6.72
CA PRO A 95 -13.29 5.02 -7.05
C PRO A 95 -13.78 3.75 -6.35
N TRP A 96 -13.95 3.78 -5.03
CA TRP A 96 -14.38 2.61 -4.25
C TRP A 96 -15.79 2.14 -4.63
N GLN A 97 -16.67 3.05 -5.04
CA GLN A 97 -18.01 2.71 -5.52
C GLN A 97 -17.95 1.94 -6.83
N SER A 98 -17.05 2.33 -7.75
CA SER A 98 -16.83 1.61 -9.01
C SER A 98 -16.36 0.18 -8.80
N ILE A 99 -15.56 -0.09 -7.77
CA ILE A 99 -15.16 -1.45 -7.37
C ILE A 99 -16.37 -2.27 -6.93
N LEU A 100 -17.23 -1.69 -6.08
CA LEU A 100 -18.43 -2.38 -5.59
C LEU A 100 -19.44 -2.62 -6.72
N LEU A 101 -19.62 -1.65 -7.63
CA LEU A 101 -20.47 -1.80 -8.81
C LEU A 101 -19.97 -2.93 -9.72
N TYR A 102 -18.66 -3.02 -9.94
CA TYR A 102 -18.08 -4.12 -10.70
C TYR A 102 -18.29 -5.47 -10.01
N ALA A 103 -18.13 -5.55 -8.69
CA ALA A 103 -18.44 -6.77 -7.94
C ALA A 103 -19.90 -7.21 -8.11
N VAL A 104 -20.84 -6.25 -8.09
CA VAL A 104 -22.27 -6.51 -8.32
C VAL A 104 -22.53 -6.96 -9.76
N ASP A 105 -21.95 -6.31 -10.76
CA ASP A 105 -22.06 -6.67 -12.19
C ASP A 105 -21.60 -8.12 -12.46
N LYS A 106 -20.46 -8.52 -11.88
CA LYS A 106 -19.97 -9.89 -11.97
C LYS A 106 -20.76 -10.88 -11.13
N GLY A 107 -21.74 -10.41 -10.37
CA GLY A 107 -22.51 -11.22 -9.45
C GLY A 107 -21.66 -11.87 -8.36
N ALA A 108 -20.52 -11.25 -8.01
CA ALA A 108 -19.64 -11.70 -6.95
C ALA A 108 -20.38 -11.68 -5.61
N GLN A 109 -20.12 -12.67 -4.79
CA GLN A 109 -20.66 -12.81 -3.45
C GLN A 109 -19.72 -12.26 -2.38
N ALA A 110 -18.44 -12.09 -2.69
CA ALA A 110 -17.51 -11.44 -1.78
C ALA A 110 -16.65 -10.42 -2.50
N LEU A 111 -16.31 -9.35 -1.77
CA LEU A 111 -15.19 -8.47 -2.09
C LEU A 111 -14.07 -8.79 -1.11
N ILE A 112 -12.89 -9.11 -1.63
CA ILE A 112 -11.68 -9.40 -0.89
C ILE A 112 -10.71 -8.25 -1.16
N ASP A 113 -10.69 -7.27 -0.25
CA ASP A 113 -9.92 -6.05 -0.41
C ASP A 113 -8.47 -6.24 0.06
N THR A 114 -7.67 -6.95 -0.74
CA THR A 114 -6.22 -7.09 -0.53
C THR A 114 -5.42 -5.91 -1.03
N GLY A 115 -5.99 -5.09 -1.91
CA GLY A 115 -5.32 -3.93 -2.47
C GLY A 115 -5.57 -2.62 -1.72
N ALA A 116 -6.38 -2.65 -0.65
CA ALA A 116 -6.86 -1.48 0.07
C ALA A 116 -7.60 -0.46 -0.83
N LEU A 117 -8.39 -0.95 -1.79
CA LEU A 117 -9.17 -0.11 -2.71
C LEU A 117 -10.41 0.50 -2.05
N LEU A 118 -10.76 0.04 -0.84
CA LEU A 118 -11.74 0.67 0.04
C LEU A 118 -11.08 1.55 1.13
N ALA A 119 -9.78 1.83 1.05
CA ALA A 119 -9.10 2.66 2.03
C ALA A 119 -9.80 4.02 2.23
N GLY A 120 -9.96 4.42 3.49
CA GLY A 120 -10.65 5.65 3.87
C GLY A 120 -12.18 5.55 3.89
N VAL A 121 -12.76 4.40 3.53
CA VAL A 121 -14.21 4.16 3.57
C VAL A 121 -14.55 3.18 4.69
N ALA A 122 -15.52 3.52 5.53
CA ALA A 122 -15.97 2.57 6.53
C ALA A 122 -16.85 1.49 5.88
N ASN A 123 -16.65 0.23 6.26
CA ASN A 123 -17.39 -0.89 5.66
C ASN A 123 -18.92 -0.76 5.75
N HIS A 124 -19.43 -0.04 6.75
CA HIS A 124 -20.86 0.25 6.87
C HIS A 124 -21.40 1.16 5.74
N ASP A 125 -20.59 2.12 5.28
CA ASP A 125 -20.93 3.00 4.14
C ASP A 125 -20.91 2.21 2.83
N ALA A 126 -19.89 1.36 2.67
CA ALA A 126 -19.81 0.43 1.53
C ALA A 126 -21.01 -0.54 1.48
N ALA A 127 -21.40 -1.09 2.63
CA ALA A 127 -22.57 -1.95 2.74
C ALA A 127 -23.88 -1.19 2.44
N GLN A 128 -24.04 0.03 2.93
CA GLN A 128 -25.20 0.86 2.65
C GLN A 128 -25.31 1.18 1.15
N PHE A 129 -24.19 1.52 0.51
CA PHE A 129 -24.10 1.74 -0.93
C PHE A 129 -24.49 0.49 -1.73
N LEU A 130 -23.94 -0.68 -1.41
CA LEU A 130 -24.29 -1.95 -2.07
C LEU A 130 -25.79 -2.23 -2.01
N LEU A 131 -26.39 -2.07 -0.83
CA LEU A 131 -27.81 -2.34 -0.64
C LEU A 131 -28.74 -1.34 -1.37
N GLN A 132 -28.23 -0.19 -1.82
CA GLN A 132 -28.98 0.77 -2.63
C GLN A 132 -28.97 0.43 -4.12
N GLN A 133 -28.10 -0.49 -4.55
CA GLN A 133 -27.99 -0.84 -5.97
C GLN A 133 -29.20 -1.66 -6.43
N PRO A 134 -29.80 -1.33 -7.59
CA PRO A 134 -30.99 -2.02 -8.10
C PRO A 134 -30.72 -3.51 -8.36
N ASP A 135 -29.53 -3.83 -8.87
CA ASP A 135 -29.13 -5.20 -9.25
C ASP A 135 -28.53 -6.01 -8.09
N PHE A 136 -28.55 -5.47 -6.86
CA PHE A 136 -28.02 -6.19 -5.69
C PHE A 136 -28.90 -7.40 -5.33
N LYS A 137 -28.40 -8.61 -5.61
CA LYS A 137 -29.18 -9.86 -5.50
C LYS A 137 -29.21 -10.55 -4.12
N PHE A 138 -28.38 -10.11 -3.17
CA PHE A 138 -28.22 -10.79 -1.87
C PHE A 138 -29.22 -10.27 -0.82
N ALA A 139 -29.47 -11.08 0.21
CA ALA A 139 -30.42 -10.75 1.28
C ALA A 139 -29.90 -9.69 2.25
N GLY A 140 -28.58 -9.47 2.26
CA GLY A 140 -27.89 -8.51 3.11
C GLY A 140 -26.41 -8.40 2.78
N VAL A 141 -25.67 -7.66 3.60
CA VAL A 141 -24.21 -7.54 3.53
C VAL A 141 -23.60 -7.94 4.87
N THR A 142 -22.57 -8.78 4.84
CA THR A 142 -21.75 -9.16 6.00
C THR A 142 -20.43 -8.39 5.96
N TYR A 143 -20.07 -7.73 7.05
CA TYR A 143 -18.82 -6.96 7.15
C TYR A 143 -18.36 -6.82 8.61
N TYR A 144 -17.09 -6.45 8.82
CA TYR A 144 -16.59 -6.10 10.14
C TYR A 144 -16.88 -4.63 10.43
N ASP A 145 -17.63 -4.37 11.50
CA ASP A 145 -17.99 -3.01 11.94
C ASP A 145 -17.07 -2.57 13.08
N THR A 146 -16.36 -1.46 12.87
CA THR A 146 -15.41 -0.90 13.86
C THR A 146 -16.01 0.13 14.80
N ARG A 147 -17.29 0.48 14.63
CA ARG A 147 -17.97 1.39 15.56
C ARG A 147 -18.05 0.70 16.92
N GLU A 148 -17.82 1.45 18.00
CA GLU A 148 -17.78 0.91 19.37
C GLU A 148 -19.03 0.11 19.74
N ALA A 149 -20.20 0.48 19.19
CA ALA A 149 -21.46 -0.23 19.42
C ALA A 149 -21.45 -1.70 18.97
N PHE A 150 -20.59 -2.08 18.01
CA PHE A 150 -20.51 -3.45 17.49
C PHE A 150 -19.12 -4.05 17.68
N ASN A 151 -18.07 -3.38 17.18
CA ASN A 151 -16.69 -3.87 17.13
C ASN A 151 -16.58 -5.39 16.84
N CYS A 152 -17.32 -5.86 15.83
CA CYS A 152 -17.41 -7.26 15.46
C CYS A 152 -17.96 -7.44 14.04
N TRP A 153 -18.00 -8.68 13.56
CA TRP A 153 -18.72 -9.02 12.34
C TRP A 153 -20.23 -8.83 12.53
N VAL A 154 -20.84 -8.11 11.58
CA VAL A 154 -22.27 -7.82 11.56
C VAL A 154 -22.88 -8.21 10.22
N ILE A 155 -24.19 -8.39 10.22
CA ILE A 155 -25.02 -8.46 9.03
C ILE A 155 -25.93 -7.23 9.00
N VAL A 156 -26.06 -6.60 7.84
CA VAL A 156 -27.12 -5.65 7.54
C VAL A 156 -28.11 -6.25 6.55
N GLU A 157 -29.38 -6.34 6.93
CA GLU A 157 -30.44 -6.87 6.06
C GLU A 157 -30.85 -5.87 4.97
N LYS A 158 -31.07 -6.33 3.73
CA LYS A 158 -31.48 -5.49 2.60
C LYS A 158 -32.84 -4.82 2.82
N HIS A 159 -33.83 -5.56 3.31
CA HIS A 159 -35.22 -5.09 3.38
C HIS A 159 -35.47 -4.20 4.60
N ARG A 160 -35.05 -4.66 5.79
CA ARG A 160 -35.30 -3.94 7.06
C ARG A 160 -34.22 -2.93 7.40
N ARG A 161 -33.04 -3.00 6.76
CA ARG A 161 -31.85 -2.21 7.11
C ARG A 161 -31.43 -2.38 8.56
N LEU A 162 -31.77 -3.53 9.15
CA LEU A 162 -31.41 -3.88 10.51
C LEU A 162 -29.98 -4.39 10.52
N VAL A 163 -29.15 -3.79 11.37
CA VAL A 163 -27.77 -4.22 11.63
C VAL A 163 -27.76 -5.07 12.90
N MET A 164 -27.12 -6.23 12.84
CA MET A 164 -27.00 -7.13 13.99
C MET A 164 -25.66 -7.86 14.00
N PRO A 165 -25.11 -8.20 15.19
CA PRO A 165 -23.94 -9.06 15.27
C PRO A 165 -24.18 -10.38 14.54
N LEU A 166 -23.20 -10.84 13.77
CA LEU A 166 -23.28 -12.07 12.98
C LEU A 166 -23.64 -13.29 13.85
N LYS A 167 -23.12 -13.34 15.08
CA LYS A 167 -23.41 -14.41 16.06
C LYS A 167 -24.87 -14.46 16.52
N SER A 168 -25.59 -13.34 16.40
CA SER A 168 -26.97 -13.18 16.83
C SER A 168 -27.95 -13.16 15.64
N ALA A 169 -27.42 -13.21 14.41
CA ALA A 169 -28.23 -13.11 13.20
C ALA A 169 -28.90 -14.43 12.86
N SER A 170 -30.16 -14.38 12.44
CA SER A 170 -30.82 -15.54 11.82
C SER A 170 -30.38 -15.77 10.37
N MET A 171 -29.91 -14.71 9.71
CA MET A 171 -29.37 -14.74 8.35
C MET A 171 -27.95 -15.32 8.37
N GLN A 172 -27.63 -16.17 7.40
CA GLN A 172 -26.31 -16.78 7.25
C GLN A 172 -25.47 -16.03 6.21
N GLU A 173 -24.15 -16.12 6.34
CA GLU A 173 -23.17 -15.49 5.45
C GLU A 173 -23.39 -15.88 3.98
N LYS A 174 -23.81 -17.13 3.77
CA LYS A 174 -24.13 -17.70 2.45
C LYS A 174 -25.27 -16.98 1.71
N GLU A 175 -26.08 -16.20 2.42
CA GLU A 175 -27.22 -15.43 1.89
C GLU A 175 -26.84 -13.97 1.62
N THR A 176 -25.63 -13.57 2.01
CA THR A 176 -25.16 -12.17 1.98
C THR A 176 -24.02 -11.97 1.00
N PHE A 177 -23.81 -10.70 0.62
CA PHE A 177 -22.54 -10.26 0.07
C PHE A 177 -21.54 -10.03 1.22
N VAL A 178 -20.31 -10.52 1.14
CA VAL A 178 -19.32 -10.40 2.21
C VAL A 178 -18.20 -9.43 1.83
N ILE A 179 -17.90 -8.46 2.71
CA ILE A 179 -16.76 -7.57 2.54
C ILE A 179 -15.63 -8.03 3.48
N PHE A 180 -14.51 -8.45 2.91
CA PHE A 180 -13.27 -8.74 3.63
C PHE A 180 -12.28 -7.59 3.43
N ASP A 181 -12.06 -6.79 4.47
CA ASP A 181 -11.05 -5.73 4.52
C ASP A 181 -9.77 -6.28 5.21
N GLU A 182 -8.60 -6.15 4.58
CA GLU A 182 -7.33 -6.76 5.02
C GLU A 182 -6.96 -6.40 6.46
N ALA A 183 -7.11 -5.13 6.86
CA ALA A 183 -6.66 -4.67 8.16
C ALA A 183 -7.49 -5.28 9.32
N ARG A 184 -8.70 -5.79 9.04
CA ARG A 184 -9.74 -6.01 10.06
C ARG A 184 -10.47 -7.36 9.92
N SER A 185 -10.08 -8.20 8.97
CA SER A 185 -10.64 -9.55 8.71
C SER A 185 -9.65 -10.71 8.93
N ARG A 186 -8.49 -10.45 9.53
CA ARG A 186 -7.50 -11.51 9.82
C ARG A 186 -8.10 -12.59 10.71
N GLY A 187 -8.12 -13.82 10.19
CA GLY A 187 -8.58 -15.01 10.92
C GLY A 187 -10.09 -15.27 10.84
N SER A 188 -10.89 -14.44 10.17
CA SER A 188 -12.33 -14.71 9.99
C SER A 188 -12.57 -15.79 8.93
N ASP A 189 -13.52 -16.67 9.21
CA ASP A 189 -13.94 -17.74 8.31
C ASP A 189 -15.43 -17.58 7.98
N MET A 190 -15.75 -17.19 6.74
CA MET A 190 -17.13 -17.04 6.29
C MET A 190 -17.54 -18.23 5.45
N LYS A 191 -18.70 -18.80 5.78
CA LYS A 191 -19.24 -19.97 5.09
C LYS A 191 -19.95 -19.54 3.80
N LEU A 192 -19.16 -19.33 2.75
CA LEU A 192 -19.66 -19.01 1.41
C LEU A 192 -20.19 -20.27 0.70
N PRO A 193 -21.15 -20.14 -0.25
CA PRO A 193 -21.58 -21.24 -1.10
C PRO A 193 -20.46 -21.85 -1.94
N HIS A 194 -20.68 -23.09 -2.39
CA HIS A 194 -19.74 -23.84 -3.23
C HIS A 194 -19.56 -23.23 -4.63
N GLU A 195 -20.54 -22.46 -5.11
CA GLU A 195 -20.48 -21.76 -6.41
C GLU A 195 -20.21 -20.26 -6.25
N ALA A 196 -19.75 -19.83 -5.06
CA ALA A 196 -19.49 -18.43 -4.80
C ALA A 196 -18.36 -17.89 -5.70
N SER A 197 -18.56 -16.67 -6.19
CA SER A 197 -17.52 -15.89 -6.87
C SER A 197 -17.08 -14.74 -5.97
N ALA A 198 -15.81 -14.33 -6.05
CA ALA A 198 -15.32 -13.16 -5.34
C ALA A 198 -14.52 -12.23 -6.24
N LEU A 199 -14.59 -10.93 -5.94
CA LEU A 199 -13.70 -9.91 -6.48
C LEU A 199 -12.50 -9.75 -5.56
N LEU A 200 -11.29 -9.96 -6.08
CA LEU A 200 -10.02 -9.78 -5.39
C LEU A 200 -9.34 -8.50 -5.90
N THR A 201 -9.04 -7.55 -5.02
CA THR A 201 -8.45 -6.26 -5.42
C THR A 201 -6.93 -6.26 -5.31
N LEU A 202 -6.26 -5.56 -6.22
CA LEU A 202 -4.80 -5.42 -6.21
C LEU A 202 -4.38 -3.98 -5.89
N GLY A 203 -3.39 -3.82 -5.01
CA GLY A 203 -2.78 -2.54 -4.66
C GLY A 203 -1.26 -2.59 -4.85
N PRO A 204 -0.55 -1.45 -5.05
CA PRO A 204 0.82 -1.41 -5.60
C PRO A 204 1.87 -2.31 -4.92
N LYS A 205 1.75 -2.54 -3.61
CA LYS A 205 2.71 -3.33 -2.80
C LYS A 205 2.17 -4.70 -2.40
N LEU A 206 1.17 -5.21 -3.12
CA LEU A 206 0.58 -6.50 -2.80
C LEU A 206 1.59 -7.63 -3.02
N THR A 207 1.83 -8.43 -1.99
CA THR A 207 2.76 -9.58 -2.03
C THR A 207 2.03 -10.90 -2.22
N LYS A 208 2.78 -11.94 -2.61
CA LYS A 208 2.25 -13.28 -2.91
C LYS A 208 1.43 -13.80 -1.73
N ASP A 209 2.02 -13.78 -0.53
CA ASP A 209 1.35 -14.28 0.67
C ASP A 209 0.03 -13.54 0.96
N LYS A 210 0.00 -12.21 0.82
CA LYS A 210 -1.23 -11.44 1.02
C LYS A 210 -2.30 -11.77 -0.01
N LEU A 211 -1.94 -11.85 -1.30
CA LEU A 211 -2.84 -12.27 -2.37
C LEU A 211 -3.42 -13.67 -2.10
N MET A 212 -2.56 -14.62 -1.75
CA MET A 212 -2.94 -16.01 -1.45
C MET A 212 -3.83 -16.11 -0.21
N GLN A 213 -3.50 -15.40 0.86
CA GLN A 213 -4.32 -15.37 2.08
C GLN A 213 -5.69 -14.73 1.81
N GLY A 214 -5.73 -13.68 0.99
CA GLY A 214 -6.96 -13.05 0.51
C GLY A 214 -7.81 -14.05 -0.27
N ALA A 215 -7.29 -14.60 -1.36
CA ALA A 215 -7.96 -15.63 -2.16
C ALA A 215 -8.42 -16.83 -1.29
N GLY A 216 -7.59 -17.23 -0.32
CA GLY A 216 -7.86 -18.31 0.63
C GLY A 216 -9.10 -18.10 1.51
N ARG A 217 -9.64 -16.87 1.62
CA ARG A 217 -10.91 -16.58 2.33
C ARG A 217 -12.11 -17.28 1.70
N MET A 218 -12.02 -17.65 0.43
CA MET A 218 -13.05 -18.41 -0.27
C MET A 218 -13.18 -19.86 0.28
N ARG A 219 -12.08 -20.42 0.82
CA ARG A 219 -11.95 -21.79 1.39
C ARG A 219 -12.15 -22.96 0.44
N GLN A 220 -12.98 -22.84 -0.59
CA GLN A 220 -13.29 -23.91 -1.55
C GLN A 220 -12.78 -23.57 -2.96
N LEU A 221 -11.67 -22.82 -3.08
CA LEU A 221 -10.98 -22.64 -4.37
C LEU A 221 -10.51 -23.99 -4.92
N GLY A 222 -10.85 -24.24 -6.19
CA GLY A 222 -10.68 -25.55 -6.82
C GLY A 222 -11.90 -26.47 -6.67
N CYS A 223 -12.94 -26.03 -5.96
CA CYS A 223 -14.22 -26.72 -5.79
C CYS A 223 -15.37 -25.76 -6.16
N ASN A 224 -15.51 -25.48 -7.46
CA ASN A 224 -16.49 -24.59 -8.13
C ASN A 224 -16.52 -23.10 -7.74
N GLN A 225 -15.83 -22.67 -6.69
CA GLN A 225 -15.68 -21.24 -6.43
C GLN A 225 -14.74 -20.58 -7.42
N THR A 226 -15.02 -19.32 -7.75
CA THR A 226 -14.32 -18.55 -8.78
C THR A 226 -13.82 -17.20 -8.29
N LEU A 227 -12.87 -16.62 -9.02
CA LEU A 227 -12.29 -15.31 -8.71
C LEU A 227 -12.40 -14.37 -9.92
N TRP A 228 -12.61 -13.09 -9.63
CA TRP A 228 -12.33 -11.96 -10.51
C TRP A 228 -11.22 -11.15 -9.89
N ILE A 229 -10.30 -10.64 -10.71
CA ILE A 229 -9.23 -9.76 -10.23
C ILE A 229 -9.51 -8.36 -10.75
N ALA A 230 -9.35 -7.36 -9.90
CA ALA A 230 -9.47 -5.96 -10.31
C ALA A 230 -8.40 -5.07 -9.68
N SER A 231 -8.07 -4.01 -10.40
CA SER A 231 -7.13 -2.99 -9.93
C SER A 231 -7.47 -1.63 -10.55
N PHE A 232 -6.79 -0.57 -10.09
CA PHE A 232 -6.76 0.72 -10.78
C PHE A 232 -5.61 0.78 -11.79
N ASP A 233 -5.60 1.83 -12.62
CA ASP A 233 -4.63 1.98 -13.72
C ASP A 233 -3.17 1.89 -13.26
N GLU A 234 -2.79 2.49 -12.14
CA GLU A 234 -1.42 2.45 -11.60
C GLU A 234 -0.90 1.01 -11.46
N VAL A 235 -1.69 0.15 -10.81
CA VAL A 235 -1.34 -1.25 -10.60
C VAL A 235 -1.37 -2.02 -11.92
N ALA A 236 -2.34 -1.76 -12.80
CA ALA A 236 -2.39 -2.39 -14.10
C ALA A 236 -1.15 -2.08 -14.96
N GLN A 237 -0.66 -0.84 -14.91
CA GLN A 237 0.59 -0.46 -15.58
C GLN A 237 1.80 -1.14 -14.94
N SER A 238 1.87 -1.23 -13.62
CA SER A 238 2.94 -1.94 -12.91
C SER A 238 2.98 -3.44 -13.29
N VAL A 239 1.82 -4.10 -13.30
CA VAL A 239 1.70 -5.50 -13.76
C VAL A 239 2.13 -5.62 -15.22
N LEU A 240 1.68 -4.69 -16.08
CA LEU A 240 2.03 -4.69 -17.50
C LEU A 240 3.56 -4.55 -17.70
N GLN A 241 4.22 -3.65 -16.98
CA GLN A 241 5.68 -3.44 -17.03
C GLN A 241 6.48 -4.66 -16.58
N SER A 242 5.97 -5.42 -15.62
CA SER A 242 6.57 -6.70 -15.19
C SER A 242 6.29 -7.86 -16.17
N SER A 243 5.42 -7.63 -17.15
CA SER A 243 5.04 -8.60 -18.18
C SER A 243 5.64 -8.24 -19.54
N ASN A 244 5.74 -9.22 -20.45
CA ASN A 244 6.17 -8.96 -21.84
C ASN A 244 5.00 -8.56 -22.75
N LYS A 245 3.92 -7.97 -22.21
CA LYS A 245 2.67 -7.68 -22.94
C LYS A 245 2.56 -6.21 -23.31
N GLY A 246 1.78 -5.93 -24.36
CA GLY A 246 1.61 -4.58 -24.89
C GLY A 246 0.40 -3.84 -24.33
N GLU A 247 -0.65 -4.56 -23.89
CA GLU A 247 -1.91 -3.98 -23.47
C GLU A 247 -2.44 -4.56 -22.15
N THR A 248 -3.10 -3.72 -21.35
CA THR A 248 -3.70 -4.14 -20.07
C THR A 248 -4.87 -5.13 -20.22
N SER A 249 -5.50 -5.17 -21.40
CA SER A 249 -6.57 -6.09 -21.78
C SER A 249 -6.10 -7.55 -21.87
N GLU A 250 -4.80 -7.76 -22.07
CA GLU A 250 -4.19 -9.08 -22.20
C GLU A 250 -3.73 -9.66 -20.87
N LEU A 251 -3.84 -8.91 -19.77
CA LEU A 251 -3.37 -9.33 -18.45
C LEU A 251 -4.18 -10.52 -17.93
N THR A 252 -3.47 -11.47 -17.33
CA THR A 252 -4.01 -12.72 -16.81
C THR A 252 -3.63 -12.90 -15.35
N ALA A 253 -4.22 -13.91 -14.70
CA ALA A 253 -3.82 -14.31 -13.35
C ALA A 253 -2.33 -14.65 -13.24
N ILE A 254 -1.71 -15.18 -14.30
CA ILE A 254 -0.27 -15.53 -14.31
C ILE A 254 0.59 -14.26 -14.23
N ASP A 255 0.22 -13.20 -14.97
CA ASP A 255 0.96 -11.94 -14.94
C ASP A 255 0.87 -11.30 -13.55
N VAL A 256 -0.33 -11.30 -12.95
CA VAL A 256 -0.54 -10.84 -11.57
C VAL A 256 0.30 -11.66 -10.58
N LEU A 257 0.36 -12.98 -10.74
CA LEU A 257 1.14 -13.85 -9.86
C LEU A 257 2.65 -13.60 -9.96
N ASN A 258 3.18 -13.38 -11.17
CA ASN A 258 4.57 -13.00 -11.36
C ASN A 258 4.86 -11.66 -10.71
N TRP A 259 3.99 -10.67 -10.92
CA TRP A 259 4.09 -9.34 -10.35
C TRP A 259 4.10 -9.37 -8.80
N VAL A 260 3.18 -10.08 -8.15
CA VAL A 260 3.19 -10.17 -6.68
C VAL A 260 4.41 -10.94 -6.14
N ILE A 261 4.97 -11.87 -6.91
CA ILE A 261 6.23 -12.55 -6.56
C ILE A 261 7.39 -11.57 -6.61
N ASP A 262 7.45 -10.71 -7.63
CA ASP A 262 8.47 -9.68 -7.72
C ASP A 262 8.33 -8.64 -6.61
N ASN A 263 7.10 -8.23 -6.26
CA ASN A 263 6.84 -7.41 -5.08
C ASN A 263 7.31 -8.08 -3.78
N THR A 264 7.12 -9.40 -3.66
CA THR A 264 7.56 -10.18 -2.47
C THR A 264 9.09 -10.18 -2.36
N LYS A 265 9.80 -10.28 -3.49
CA LYS A 265 11.27 -10.17 -3.52
C LYS A 265 11.69 -8.77 -3.10
N ALA A 266 11.10 -7.73 -3.69
CA ALA A 266 11.41 -6.35 -3.37
C ALA A 266 11.16 -6.03 -1.88
N GLU A 267 10.01 -6.44 -1.32
CA GLU A 267 9.70 -6.30 0.12
C GLU A 267 10.73 -7.03 0.99
N SER A 268 11.12 -8.26 0.61
CA SER A 268 12.14 -9.04 1.33
C SER A 268 13.50 -8.36 1.32
N VAL A 269 13.90 -7.76 0.20
CA VAL A 269 15.19 -7.07 0.08
C VAL A 269 15.18 -5.76 0.86
N ARG A 270 14.10 -4.98 0.78
CA ARG A 270 13.92 -3.74 1.58
C ARG A 270 14.03 -4.02 3.08
N GLY A 271 13.48 -5.14 3.55
CA GLY A 271 13.56 -5.55 4.96
C GLY A 271 14.94 -6.00 5.44
N LEU A 272 15.94 -6.18 4.55
CA LEU A 272 17.27 -6.66 4.95
C LEU A 272 18.04 -5.67 5.82
N LEU A 273 17.94 -4.36 5.53
CA LEU A 273 18.66 -3.35 6.29
C LEU A 273 18.16 -3.31 7.73
N GLU A 274 16.85 -3.21 7.93
CA GLU A 274 16.22 -3.28 9.26
C GLU A 274 16.53 -4.61 9.97
N TRP A 275 16.45 -5.73 9.24
CA TRP A 275 16.79 -7.05 9.78
C TRP A 275 18.23 -7.10 10.31
N ALA A 276 19.18 -6.57 9.55
CA ALA A 276 20.60 -6.53 9.90
C ALA A 276 20.86 -5.57 11.07
N SER A 277 20.31 -4.36 11.03
CA SER A 277 20.36 -3.39 12.13
C SER A 277 19.86 -3.99 13.44
N ASN A 278 18.70 -4.63 13.40
CA ASN A 278 18.12 -5.31 14.56
C ASN A 278 19.02 -6.43 15.09
N GLY A 279 19.70 -7.17 14.21
CA GLY A 279 20.64 -8.22 14.59
C GLY A 279 21.95 -7.71 15.18
N ILE A 280 22.50 -6.61 14.62
CA ILE A 280 23.69 -5.93 15.13
C ILE A 280 23.38 -5.35 16.52
N HIS A 281 22.24 -4.66 16.65
CA HIS A 281 21.78 -4.11 17.92
C HIS A 281 21.55 -5.21 18.96
N PHE A 282 20.87 -6.31 18.60
CA PHE A 282 20.73 -7.47 19.47
C PHE A 282 22.08 -7.97 19.98
N ARG A 283 23.08 -8.10 19.10
CA ARG A 283 24.41 -8.54 19.51
C ARG A 283 25.08 -7.56 20.47
N LYS A 284 24.91 -6.25 20.25
CA LYS A 284 25.38 -5.21 21.17
C LYS A 284 24.75 -5.39 22.57
N THR A 285 23.43 -5.62 22.65
CA THR A 285 22.74 -5.85 23.94
C THR A 285 23.20 -7.11 24.67
N GLN A 286 23.72 -8.11 23.95
CA GLN A 286 24.30 -9.31 24.58
C GLN A 286 25.68 -9.05 25.20
N LEU A 287 26.45 -8.11 24.64
CA LEU A 287 27.78 -7.74 25.13
C LEU A 287 27.71 -6.68 26.23
N ASP A 288 26.72 -5.79 26.12
CA ASP A 288 26.48 -4.69 27.04
C ASP A 288 24.97 -4.56 27.31
N GLY A 289 24.55 -4.88 28.54
CA GLY A 289 23.16 -4.82 28.95
C GLY A 289 22.58 -3.39 28.97
N ASP A 290 23.43 -2.37 29.12
CA ASP A 290 22.99 -0.98 29.12
C ASP A 290 22.63 -0.52 27.69
N ALA A 291 23.08 -1.23 26.66
CA ALA A 291 22.75 -0.94 25.26
C ALA A 291 21.29 -1.25 24.88
N GLU A 292 20.48 -1.87 25.76
CA GLU A 292 19.03 -1.98 25.56
C GLU A 292 18.34 -0.61 25.61
N LEU A 293 18.93 0.35 26.33
CA LEU A 293 18.47 1.73 26.39
C LEU A 293 19.13 2.54 25.27
N VAL A 294 18.32 2.97 24.30
CA VAL A 294 18.78 3.70 23.12
C VAL A 294 18.39 5.17 23.27
N ASP A 295 19.35 6.06 23.15
CA ASP A 295 19.11 7.50 23.09
C ASP A 295 18.39 7.85 21.77
N GLU A 296 17.35 8.67 21.87
CA GLU A 296 16.63 9.17 20.70
C GLU A 296 17.20 10.52 20.27
N GLU A 297 17.55 10.64 19.00
CA GLU A 297 18.11 11.85 18.42
C GLU A 297 17.08 12.53 17.51
N TRP A 298 16.31 13.45 18.10
CA TRP A 298 15.24 14.20 17.42
C TRP A 298 15.70 15.57 16.87
N SER A 299 17.01 15.80 16.76
CA SER A 299 17.51 17.09 16.26
C SER A 299 17.12 17.26 14.79
N LEU A 300 16.75 18.49 14.40
CA LEU A 300 16.38 18.77 13.01
C LEU A 300 17.58 18.52 12.08
N GLU A 301 18.79 18.72 12.59
CA GLU A 301 20.03 18.44 11.90
C GLU A 301 20.16 16.94 11.57
N ALA A 302 19.92 16.05 12.56
CA ALA A 302 19.97 14.61 12.32
C ALA A 302 18.86 14.14 11.36
N LEU A 303 17.66 14.67 11.52
CA LEU A 303 16.48 14.27 10.73
C LEU A 303 16.51 14.80 9.28
N TYR A 304 16.98 16.03 9.06
CA TYR A 304 16.78 16.74 7.78
C TYR A 304 18.04 17.33 7.15
N GLU A 305 19.13 17.56 7.90
CA GLU A 305 20.35 18.18 7.36
C GLU A 305 21.38 17.14 6.86
N THR A 306 21.12 15.85 7.11
CA THR A 306 22.00 14.76 6.67
C THR A 306 21.87 14.50 5.17
N GLU A 307 22.99 14.59 4.44
CA GLU A 307 23.04 14.26 3.01
C GLU A 307 22.69 12.77 2.79
N LEU A 308 21.54 12.51 2.18
CA LEU A 308 21.11 11.18 1.79
C LEU A 308 21.98 10.64 0.66
N LYS A 309 22.51 9.43 0.82
CA LYS A 309 23.31 8.74 -0.21
C LYS A 309 22.65 7.44 -0.59
N SER A 310 22.47 7.24 -1.90
CA SER A 310 22.11 5.93 -2.45
C SER A 310 23.31 5.00 -2.33
N VAL A 311 23.16 3.93 -1.56
CA VAL A 311 24.20 2.90 -1.39
C VAL A 311 23.58 1.51 -1.52
N LYS A 312 24.38 0.54 -1.96
CA LYS A 312 23.96 -0.86 -1.95
C LYS A 312 23.65 -1.32 -0.54
N ILE A 313 22.57 -2.08 -0.39
CA ILE A 313 22.12 -2.59 0.94
C ILE A 313 23.24 -3.39 1.61
N SER A 314 23.99 -4.19 0.85
CA SER A 314 25.17 -4.91 1.38
C SER A 314 26.22 -3.98 2.00
N HIS A 315 26.56 -2.89 1.31
CA HIS A 315 27.54 -1.90 1.80
C HIS A 315 27.00 -1.13 3.00
N ALA A 316 25.72 -0.80 3.03
CA ALA A 316 25.08 -0.15 4.18
C ALA A 316 25.17 -1.04 5.43
N ILE A 317 24.87 -2.33 5.29
CA ILE A 317 24.96 -3.32 6.38
C ILE A 317 26.41 -3.44 6.87
N GLU A 318 27.38 -3.55 5.97
CA GLU A 318 28.81 -3.63 6.34
C GLU A 318 29.29 -2.37 7.05
N ALA A 319 28.92 -1.19 6.56
CA ALA A 319 29.27 0.08 7.19
C ALA A 319 28.67 0.20 8.59
N LYS A 320 27.39 -0.17 8.77
CA LYS A 320 26.74 -0.20 10.09
C LYS A 320 27.41 -1.17 11.05
N ALA A 321 27.77 -2.37 10.57
CA ALA A 321 28.50 -3.34 11.35
C ALA A 321 29.85 -2.77 11.79
N GLN A 322 30.62 -2.17 10.88
CA GLN A 322 31.92 -1.58 11.20
C GLN A 322 31.81 -0.43 12.21
N LEU A 323 30.88 0.51 12.01
CA LEU A 323 30.66 1.65 12.91
C LEU A 323 30.35 1.20 14.34
N ASN A 324 29.47 0.20 14.50
CA ASN A 324 29.13 -0.34 15.81
C ASN A 324 30.28 -1.15 16.44
N TRP A 325 31.21 -1.68 15.64
CA TRP A 325 32.28 -2.58 16.11
C TRP A 325 33.67 -1.95 16.21
N LEU A 326 33.89 -0.78 15.60
CA LEU A 326 35.12 0.01 15.70
C LEU A 326 35.46 0.36 17.16
N GLY A 327 34.45 0.45 18.04
CA GLY A 327 34.62 0.71 19.48
C GLY A 327 34.88 -0.52 20.36
N LEU A 328 34.70 -1.75 19.84
CA LEU A 328 34.75 -3.00 20.62
C LEU A 328 36.04 -3.83 20.38
N GLY A 329 37.07 -3.23 19.79
CA GLY A 329 38.41 -3.84 19.73
C GLY A 329 38.61 -4.92 18.66
N GLY A 330 37.85 -4.88 17.55
CA GLY A 330 38.17 -5.65 16.35
C GLY A 330 38.02 -7.18 16.49
N VAL A 331 37.13 -7.65 17.37
CA VAL A 331 36.81 -9.07 17.46
C VAL A 331 36.00 -9.48 16.23
N ASN A 332 36.48 -10.43 15.44
CA ASN A 332 35.68 -11.12 14.42
C ASN A 332 34.49 -11.82 15.09
N ASP A 333 33.37 -11.13 15.20
CA ASP A 333 32.14 -11.69 15.76
C ASP A 333 31.43 -12.54 14.70
N GLU A 334 31.25 -13.82 15.00
CA GLU A 334 30.67 -14.78 14.05
C GLU A 334 29.23 -14.41 13.67
N LEU A 335 28.44 -13.86 14.61
CA LEU A 335 27.06 -13.47 14.34
C LEU A 335 27.03 -12.26 13.42
N ILE A 336 27.87 -11.25 13.67
CA ILE A 336 28.00 -10.08 12.78
C ILE A 336 28.48 -10.49 11.39
N ALA A 337 29.48 -11.38 11.30
CA ALA A 337 29.96 -11.90 10.03
C ALA A 337 28.84 -12.59 9.22
N ARG A 338 28.00 -13.40 9.87
CA ARG A 338 26.84 -14.04 9.25
C ARG A 338 25.75 -13.05 8.82
N ILE A 339 25.57 -11.94 9.55
CA ILE A 339 24.68 -10.85 9.14
C ILE A 339 25.20 -10.21 7.85
N CYS A 340 26.48 -9.84 7.82
CA CYS A 340 27.10 -9.25 6.62
C CYS A 340 27.08 -10.22 5.43
N GLU A 341 27.37 -11.51 5.64
CA GLU A 341 27.31 -12.53 4.58
C GLU A 341 25.89 -12.64 3.99
N ARG A 342 24.85 -12.61 4.83
CA ARG A 342 23.46 -12.63 4.36
C ARG A 342 23.10 -11.34 3.62
N GLY A 343 23.56 -10.18 4.12
CA GLY A 343 23.41 -8.89 3.45
C GLY A 343 24.07 -8.89 2.07
N LEU A 344 25.28 -9.44 1.95
CA LEU A 344 25.98 -9.62 0.69
C LEU A 344 25.24 -10.60 -0.24
N LYS A 345 24.69 -11.68 0.29
CA LYS A 345 23.98 -12.68 -0.52
C LYS A 345 22.71 -12.13 -1.17
N TYR A 346 21.98 -11.26 -0.49
CA TYR A 346 20.63 -10.83 -0.91
C TYR A 346 20.50 -9.34 -1.23
N GLY A 347 21.46 -8.49 -0.86
CA GLY A 347 21.39 -7.03 -0.99
C GLY A 347 22.40 -6.42 -1.96
N LEU A 348 22.92 -7.20 -2.91
CA LEU A 348 23.89 -6.72 -3.92
C LEU A 348 23.25 -5.95 -5.08
N ASP A 349 22.01 -6.29 -5.41
CA ASP A 349 21.36 -5.76 -6.61
C ASP A 349 20.61 -4.46 -6.32
N ASP A 350 20.14 -4.27 -5.09
CA ASP A 350 19.30 -3.15 -4.68
C ASP A 350 20.06 -2.06 -3.89
N GLU A 351 19.58 -0.83 -4.05
CA GLU A 351 20.09 0.36 -3.36
C GLU A 351 19.06 0.88 -2.37
N VAL A 352 19.57 1.56 -1.34
CA VAL A 352 18.77 2.22 -0.31
C VAL A 352 19.39 3.57 0.01
N CYS A 353 18.54 4.57 0.26
CA CYS A 353 18.96 5.87 0.76
C CYS A 353 19.27 5.74 2.25
N VAL A 354 20.52 5.99 2.63
CA VAL A 354 20.97 5.89 4.02
C VAL A 354 21.35 7.28 4.53
N SER A 355 20.88 7.61 5.73
CA SER A 355 21.39 8.73 6.54
C SER A 355 22.33 8.19 7.62
N LEU A 356 23.16 9.05 8.20
CA LEU A 356 24.14 8.67 9.22
C LEU A 356 23.50 8.27 10.57
N HIS A 357 22.18 8.46 10.77
CA HIS A 357 21.53 8.33 12.08
C HIS A 357 20.17 7.60 12.07
N THR A 358 20.04 6.65 13.01
CA THR A 358 18.86 5.88 13.47
C THR A 358 18.07 5.05 12.45
N ASP A 359 17.77 3.80 12.83
CA ASP A 359 16.95 2.85 12.04
C ASP A 359 15.46 3.26 11.92
N GLU A 360 15.01 4.27 12.67
CA GLU A 360 13.66 4.82 12.58
C GLU A 360 13.55 5.88 11.48
N CYS A 361 14.55 6.76 11.36
CA CYS A 361 14.65 7.73 10.27
C CYS A 361 14.69 7.01 8.90
N GLU A 362 15.45 5.91 8.77
CA GLU A 362 15.49 5.11 7.54
C GLU A 362 14.13 4.48 7.17
N ARG A 363 13.30 4.12 8.15
CA ARG A 363 11.94 3.60 7.93
C ARG A 363 10.97 4.68 7.51
N GLU A 364 11.02 5.84 8.15
CA GLU A 364 10.18 7.00 7.78
C GLU A 364 10.55 7.55 6.41
N LEU A 365 11.84 7.69 6.10
CA LEU A 365 12.34 8.09 4.78
C LEU A 365 11.88 7.13 3.67
N GLN A 366 11.88 5.82 3.94
CA GLN A 366 11.37 4.84 2.98
C GLN A 366 9.86 5.01 2.76
N VAL A 367 9.09 5.27 3.83
CA VAL A 367 7.65 5.57 3.71
C VAL A 367 7.41 6.89 2.98
N GLU A 368 8.21 7.92 3.22
CA GLU A 368 8.14 9.21 2.54
C GLU A 368 8.48 9.11 1.05
N GLU A 369 9.55 8.40 0.69
CA GLU A 369 9.90 8.12 -0.71
C GLU A 369 8.75 7.37 -1.40
N GLU A 370 8.15 6.40 -0.71
CA GLU A 370 7.01 5.65 -1.21
C GLU A 370 5.75 6.52 -1.39
N VAL A 371 5.47 7.47 -0.48
CA VAL A 371 4.37 8.43 -0.60
C VAL A 371 4.66 9.44 -1.71
N GLN A 372 5.90 9.89 -1.85
CA GLN A 372 6.32 10.84 -2.87
C GLN A 372 6.26 10.21 -4.26
N GLN A 373 6.69 8.96 -4.44
CA GLN A 373 6.52 8.22 -5.70
C GLN A 373 5.04 8.05 -6.07
N GLN A 374 4.15 7.86 -5.08
CA GLN A 374 2.70 7.81 -5.30
C GLN A 374 2.13 9.20 -5.69
N GLN A 375 2.65 10.29 -5.13
CA GLN A 375 2.20 11.66 -5.44
C GLN A 375 2.80 12.24 -6.72
N GLU A 376 4.04 11.88 -7.08
CA GLU A 376 4.74 12.39 -8.28
C GLU A 376 4.07 11.97 -9.60
N LEU A 377 3.20 10.95 -9.58
CA LEU A 377 2.39 10.56 -10.72
C LEU A 377 1.30 11.59 -11.10
N GLU A 378 1.03 12.62 -10.28
CA GLU A 378 -0.10 13.55 -10.52
C GLU A 378 0.27 14.94 -11.09
N LEU A 379 1.55 15.31 -11.27
CA LEU A 379 1.89 16.64 -11.79
C LEU A 379 2.80 16.60 -13.01
N ALA A 380 2.24 16.97 -14.16
CA ALA A 380 3.01 17.16 -15.39
C ALA A 380 4.10 18.23 -15.18
N GLN A 381 5.36 17.82 -15.29
CA GLN A 381 6.52 18.69 -15.18
C GLN A 381 6.44 19.80 -16.25
N CYS A 382 6.22 21.04 -15.83
CA CYS A 382 6.12 22.19 -16.73
C CYS A 382 7.49 22.88 -16.86
N CYS A 383 8.06 22.85 -18.06
CA CYS A 383 9.27 23.61 -18.38
C CYS A 383 8.90 25.06 -18.76
N PRO A 384 9.62 26.07 -18.26
CA PRO A 384 9.38 27.46 -18.66
C PRO A 384 9.62 27.64 -20.16
N ALA A 385 8.67 28.28 -20.84
CA ALA A 385 8.82 28.61 -22.25
C ALA A 385 9.86 29.74 -22.42
N PRO A 386 10.72 29.70 -23.45
CA PRO A 386 11.66 30.78 -23.73
C PRO A 386 10.90 32.07 -24.09
N GLU A 387 11.14 33.15 -23.34
CA GLU A 387 10.54 34.45 -23.58
C GLU A 387 11.04 35.04 -24.92
N LYS A 388 10.10 35.49 -25.75
CA LYS A 388 10.39 36.27 -26.96
C LYS A 388 10.14 37.74 -26.67
N THR A 389 11.10 38.60 -27.03
CA THR A 389 10.98 40.05 -26.90
C THR A 389 9.83 40.59 -27.75
N TRP A 390 8.90 41.33 -27.15
CA TRP A 390 7.75 41.90 -27.86
C TRP A 390 8.16 43.09 -28.73
N ASN A 391 7.42 43.30 -29.81
CA ASN A 391 7.53 44.54 -30.59
C ASN A 391 6.75 45.66 -29.87
N TYR A 392 7.38 46.23 -28.85
CA TYR A 392 6.78 47.25 -27.98
C TYR A 392 6.23 48.47 -28.73
N ALA A 393 6.84 48.86 -29.85
CA ALA A 393 6.36 49.98 -30.65
C ALA A 393 4.98 49.72 -31.27
N ALA A 394 4.74 48.49 -31.74
CA ALA A 394 3.44 48.09 -32.27
C ALA A 394 2.40 47.92 -31.14
N VAL A 395 2.79 47.35 -30.00
CA VAL A 395 1.91 47.17 -28.84
C VAL A 395 1.43 48.51 -28.26
N LEU A 396 2.34 49.48 -28.12
CA LEU A 396 2.01 50.80 -27.53
C LEU A 396 1.16 51.69 -28.44
N GLN A 397 1.01 51.34 -29.72
CA GLN A 397 0.17 52.07 -30.68
C GLN A 397 -1.19 51.42 -30.92
N ALA A 398 -1.42 50.22 -30.39
CA ALA A 398 -2.69 49.51 -30.50
C ALA A 398 -3.82 50.29 -29.82
N LYS A 399 -4.97 50.37 -30.47
CA LYS A 399 -6.18 51.04 -29.96
C LYS A 399 -7.28 50.05 -29.59
N SER A 400 -7.12 48.80 -29.98
CA SER A 400 -7.99 47.67 -29.68
C SER A 400 -7.19 46.37 -29.61
N VAL A 401 -7.77 45.31 -29.03
CA VAL A 401 -7.14 43.99 -28.93
C VAL A 401 -6.84 43.40 -30.31
N ASN A 402 -7.68 43.70 -31.31
CA ASN A 402 -7.49 43.21 -32.69
C ASN A 402 -6.25 43.82 -33.35
N ASP A 403 -5.79 45.00 -32.92
CA ASP A 403 -4.57 45.63 -33.45
C ASP A 403 -3.28 44.91 -33.01
N LEU A 404 -3.40 43.97 -32.06
CA LEU A 404 -2.31 43.16 -31.53
C LEU A 404 -2.19 41.80 -32.24
N GLU A 405 -3.12 41.47 -33.14
CA GLU A 405 -3.15 40.20 -33.86
C GLU A 405 -1.90 40.08 -34.77
N GLY A 406 -1.09 39.04 -34.56
CA GLY A 406 0.19 38.84 -35.26
C GLY A 406 1.39 39.58 -34.65
N VAL A 407 1.18 40.49 -33.70
CA VAL A 407 2.25 41.14 -32.90
C VAL A 407 2.53 40.33 -31.63
N VAL A 408 1.48 39.81 -30.99
CA VAL A 408 1.53 38.87 -29.87
C VAL A 408 0.57 37.72 -30.11
N ALA A 409 0.78 36.58 -29.45
CA ALA A 409 -0.16 35.47 -29.50
C ALA A 409 -1.38 35.81 -28.63
N ILE A 410 -2.51 36.14 -29.25
CA ILE A 410 -3.77 36.36 -28.56
C ILE A 410 -4.45 35.00 -28.44
N ASN A 411 -4.56 34.49 -27.21
CA ASN A 411 -5.36 33.31 -26.92
C ASN A 411 -6.66 33.76 -26.26
N ASP A 412 -7.77 33.23 -26.76
CA ASP A 412 -9.04 33.35 -26.04
C ASP A 412 -8.92 32.71 -24.65
N MET A 413 -9.52 33.36 -23.64
CA MET A 413 -9.38 32.96 -22.24
C MET A 413 -9.96 31.57 -21.99
N GLU A 414 -11.09 31.23 -22.64
CA GLU A 414 -11.70 29.90 -22.51
C GLU A 414 -10.80 28.83 -23.14
N ASN A 415 -10.26 29.10 -24.34
CA ASN A 415 -9.31 28.20 -24.99
C ASN A 415 -8.00 28.04 -24.21
N PHE A 416 -7.49 29.12 -23.61
CA PHE A 416 -6.28 29.08 -22.77
C PHE A 416 -6.53 28.24 -21.52
N ILE A 417 -7.65 28.47 -20.83
CA ILE A 417 -7.98 27.73 -19.60
C ILE A 417 -8.20 26.24 -19.89
N ARG A 418 -8.94 25.90 -20.95
CA ARG A 418 -9.13 24.50 -21.39
C ARG A 418 -7.82 23.78 -21.69
N LYS A 419 -6.85 24.51 -22.25
CA LYS A 419 -5.56 23.94 -22.65
C LYS A 419 -4.58 23.77 -21.48
N TRP A 420 -4.62 24.65 -20.49
CA TRP A 420 -3.55 24.76 -19.50
C TRP A 420 -3.96 24.59 -18.04
N ILE A 421 -5.24 24.71 -17.69
CA ILE A 421 -5.68 24.51 -16.30
C ILE A 421 -5.94 23.03 -16.04
N ARG A 422 -5.43 22.59 -14.88
CA ARG A 422 -5.75 21.33 -14.24
C ARG A 422 -6.31 21.63 -12.84
N PRO A 423 -7.30 20.87 -12.38
CA PRO A 423 -7.86 19.66 -13.01
C PRO A 423 -8.88 20.00 -14.13
N VAL A 424 -9.18 19.04 -15.01
CA VAL A 424 -9.92 19.28 -16.29
C VAL A 424 -11.35 19.78 -16.05
N GLU A 425 -11.93 19.43 -14.91
CA GLU A 425 -13.27 19.83 -14.48
C GLU A 425 -13.39 21.35 -14.27
N VAL A 426 -12.29 22.00 -13.89
CA VAL A 426 -12.20 23.47 -13.77
C VAL A 426 -12.14 24.09 -15.17
N ALA A 427 -11.50 23.43 -16.12
CA ALA A 427 -11.40 23.87 -17.51
C ALA A 427 -12.75 23.88 -18.25
N ASP A 428 -13.71 23.06 -17.82
CA ASP A 428 -15.05 22.94 -18.44
C ASP A 428 -16.09 23.95 -17.93
N LEU A 429 -15.75 24.80 -16.96
CA LEU A 429 -16.61 25.89 -16.53
C LEU A 429 -16.87 26.87 -17.69
N ALA A 430 -18.07 27.47 -17.72
CA ALA A 430 -18.43 28.49 -18.70
C ALA A 430 -17.74 29.83 -18.38
N TRP A 431 -16.41 29.87 -18.54
CA TRP A 431 -15.51 30.97 -18.15
C TRP A 431 -15.92 32.32 -18.71
N SER A 432 -16.46 32.33 -19.94
CA SER A 432 -17.00 33.52 -20.59
C SER A 432 -18.20 34.15 -19.85
N THR A 433 -18.84 33.41 -18.95
CA THR A 433 -20.05 33.84 -18.20
C THR A 433 -19.91 33.72 -16.68
N ALA A 434 -18.80 33.17 -16.19
CA ALA A 434 -18.55 32.97 -14.78
C ALA A 434 -18.36 34.31 -14.05
N ARG A 435 -18.94 34.42 -12.85
CA ARG A 435 -18.78 35.60 -11.98
C ARG A 435 -17.98 35.21 -10.75
N VAL A 436 -16.85 35.87 -10.55
CA VAL A 436 -16.03 35.70 -9.34
C VAL A 436 -16.53 36.68 -8.28
N PHE A 437 -16.97 36.17 -7.14
CA PHE A 437 -17.27 36.97 -5.96
C PHE A 437 -16.13 36.79 -4.96
N GLY A 438 -15.48 37.89 -4.59
CA GLY A 438 -14.48 37.92 -3.52
C GLY A 438 -15.06 38.60 -2.28
N THR A 439 -14.62 38.17 -1.09
CA THR A 439 -14.82 38.87 0.19
C THR A 439 -13.67 39.80 0.50
#